data_AF-A0A0N8KA40-F1
#
_entry.id   AF-A0A0N8KA40-F1
#
_cell.length_a   1.000
_cell.length_b   1.000
_cell.length_c   1.000
_cell.angle_alpha   90.00
_cell.angle_beta   90.00
_cell.angle_gamma   90.00
#
_symmetry.space_group_name_H-M   'P 1'
#
loop_
_entity.id
_entity.type
_entity.pdbx_description
1 polymer ?
#
loop_
_entity_poly.entity_id
_entity_poly.type
_entity_poly.pdbx_seq_one_letter_code
_entity_poly.pdbx_strand_id
1 'polypeptide(L)'
;MEMNLQLHHVVSDVTGATGMRIIRAIVAGEHDPEVLAAFRDIRCKSSMDTIKAALVGNDREENVFALTQSLELYDFYKAQIDACDHRLEAAVGALTVRADDDVAPLPKARIKGKQHNAPSIDVRAALYGVLGTDLTQIHGLGPSLALKLVAGEPTAINPGNWARICGAVDR
;
A
#
# COMPACT_ATOMS: atom_id res chain seq x y z
N MET A 1 29.24 10.17 7.45
CA MET A 1 28.95 11.20 6.43
C MET A 1 27.59 10.87 5.88
N GLU A 2 26.61 11.73 6.07
CA GLU A 2 25.22 11.46 5.74
C GLU A 2 24.80 12.26 4.50
N MET A 3 23.89 11.67 3.73
CA MET A 3 23.14 12.36 2.68
C MET A 3 22.11 13.26 3.36
N ASN A 4 22.32 14.57 3.36
CA ASN A 4 21.42 15.54 3.98
C ASN A 4 20.23 15.92 3.06
N LEU A 5 19.59 14.93 2.43
CA LEU A 5 18.34 15.14 1.70
C LEU A 5 17.16 15.04 2.67
N GLN A 6 16.48 16.16 2.91
CA GLN A 6 15.37 16.26 3.86
C GLN A 6 14.03 15.82 3.23
N LEU A 7 14.08 14.91 2.25
CA LEU A 7 12.92 14.53 1.44
C LEU A 7 11.76 14.01 2.32
N HIS A 8 12.09 13.22 3.34
CA HIS A 8 11.13 12.66 4.30
C HIS A 8 10.35 13.71 5.12
N HIS A 9 10.82 14.96 5.19
CA HIS A 9 10.08 16.06 5.83
C HIS A 9 9.08 16.74 4.90
N VAL A 10 9.28 16.62 3.58
CA VAL A 10 8.48 17.34 2.58
C VAL A 10 7.55 16.45 1.76
N VAL A 11 7.78 15.13 1.73
CA VAL A 11 6.81 14.18 1.16
C VAL A 11 6.18 13.34 2.26
N SER A 12 4.86 13.15 2.16
CA SER A 12 4.11 12.32 3.13
C SER A 12 4.46 10.83 3.06
N ASP A 13 5.02 10.39 1.93
CA ASP A 13 5.52 9.04 1.70
C ASP A 13 6.71 9.12 0.71
N VAL A 14 7.89 8.72 1.19
CA VAL A 14 9.14 8.69 0.40
C VAL A 14 9.11 7.59 -0.67
N THR A 15 8.38 6.51 -0.43
CA THR A 15 8.16 5.42 -1.38
C THR A 15 6.95 5.66 -2.29
N GLY A 16 6.27 6.79 -2.12
CA GLY A 16 5.16 7.22 -2.96
C GLY A 16 5.61 7.71 -4.33
N ALA A 17 4.65 7.96 -5.22
CA ALA A 17 4.93 8.30 -6.62
C ALA A 17 5.89 9.50 -6.78
N THR A 18 5.69 10.59 -6.03
CA THR A 18 6.56 11.77 -6.06
C THR A 18 7.96 11.45 -5.53
N GLY A 19 8.06 10.81 -4.36
CA GLY A 19 9.34 10.50 -3.73
C GLY A 19 10.19 9.56 -4.60
N MET A 20 9.58 8.50 -5.14
CA MET A 20 10.27 7.55 -6.02
C MET A 20 10.71 8.18 -7.35
N ARG A 21 9.94 9.11 -7.92
CA ARG A 21 10.38 9.83 -9.14
C ARG A 21 11.62 10.67 -8.88
N ILE A 22 11.64 11.38 -7.77
CA ILE A 22 12.78 12.19 -7.34
C ILE A 22 14.00 11.30 -7.07
N ILE A 23 13.85 10.23 -6.29
CA ILE A 23 14.94 9.31 -5.95
C ILE A 23 15.54 8.66 -7.22
N ARG A 24 14.69 8.20 -8.14
CA ARG A 24 15.15 7.63 -9.42
C ARG A 24 15.87 8.66 -10.29
N ALA A 25 15.42 9.90 -10.29
CA ALA A 25 16.09 10.98 -11.02
C ALA A 25 17.49 11.26 -10.44
N ILE A 26 17.62 11.32 -9.11
CA ILE A 26 18.91 11.48 -8.42
C ILE A 26 19.87 10.34 -8.77
N VAL A 27 19.40 9.09 -8.71
CA VAL A 27 20.20 7.92 -9.10
C VAL A 27 20.59 7.95 -10.58
N ALA A 28 19.76 8.55 -11.45
CA ALA A 28 20.06 8.75 -12.86
C ALA A 28 21.03 9.92 -13.13
N GLY A 29 21.47 10.64 -12.09
CA GLY A 29 22.40 11.76 -12.18
C GLY A 29 21.75 13.13 -12.29
N GLU A 30 20.45 13.26 -12.02
CA GLU A 30 19.77 14.56 -11.93
C GLU A 30 19.96 15.16 -10.54
N HIS A 31 20.50 16.37 -10.50
CA HIS A 31 20.81 17.10 -9.27
C HIS A 31 20.21 18.50 -9.24
N ASP A 32 19.58 18.97 -10.33
CA ASP A 32 18.93 20.27 -10.36
C ASP A 32 17.66 20.25 -9.48
N PRO A 33 17.62 21.02 -8.37
CA PRO A 33 16.45 21.08 -7.50
C PRO A 33 15.19 21.57 -8.23
N GLU A 34 15.32 22.36 -9.30
CA GLU A 34 14.18 22.80 -10.11
C GLU A 34 13.56 21.65 -10.90
N VAL A 35 14.39 20.86 -11.56
CA VAL A 35 13.95 19.66 -12.30
C VAL A 35 13.35 18.64 -11.33
N LEU A 36 14.02 18.41 -10.20
CA LEU A 36 13.56 17.46 -9.19
C LEU A 36 12.22 17.89 -8.56
N ALA A 37 12.04 19.18 -8.25
CA ALA A 37 10.79 19.69 -7.72
C ALA A 37 9.64 19.66 -8.75
N ALA A 38 9.95 19.64 -10.05
CA ALA A 38 8.95 19.48 -11.11
C ALA A 38 8.35 18.05 -11.16
N PHE A 39 9.00 17.04 -10.57
CA PHE A 39 8.42 15.69 -10.42
C PHE A 39 7.27 15.62 -9.41
N ARG A 40 6.97 16.71 -8.72
CA ARG A 40 5.88 16.81 -7.75
C ARG A 40 4.52 16.52 -8.41
N ASP A 41 3.80 15.53 -7.87
CA ASP A 41 2.39 15.32 -8.19
C ASP A 41 1.52 16.50 -7.70
N ILE A 42 0.44 16.82 -8.44
CA ILE A 42 -0.49 17.91 -8.09
C ILE A 42 -1.17 17.71 -6.71
N ARG A 43 -1.24 16.46 -6.24
CA ARG A 43 -1.81 16.08 -4.94
C ARG A 43 -0.82 16.23 -3.78
N CYS A 44 0.44 16.52 -4.06
CA CYS A 44 1.43 16.80 -3.03
C CYS A 44 1.07 18.12 -2.33
N LYS A 45 0.96 18.08 -0.98
CA LYS A 45 0.61 19.26 -0.18
C LYS A 45 1.76 20.26 -0.06
N SER A 46 2.99 19.80 -0.21
CA SER A 46 4.18 20.64 -0.08
C SER A 46 4.37 21.48 -1.34
N SER A 47 4.68 22.75 -1.15
CA SER A 47 4.93 23.66 -2.27
C SER A 47 6.19 23.29 -3.03
N MET A 48 6.34 23.82 -4.26
CA MET A 48 7.52 23.57 -5.07
C MET A 48 8.77 24.11 -4.38
N ASP A 49 8.67 25.30 -3.78
CA ASP A 49 9.77 25.95 -3.07
C ASP A 49 10.20 25.17 -1.82
N THR A 50 9.23 24.57 -1.11
CA THR A 50 9.51 23.70 0.04
C THR A 50 10.27 22.44 -0.39
N ILE A 51 9.89 21.84 -1.52
CA ILE A 51 10.57 20.66 -2.05
C ILE A 51 11.97 21.02 -2.54
N LYS A 52 12.14 22.13 -3.28
CA LYS A 52 13.45 22.66 -3.68
C LYS A 52 14.37 22.81 -2.48
N ALA A 53 13.90 23.47 -1.41
CA ALA A 53 14.68 23.70 -0.20
C ALA A 53 15.12 22.39 0.49
N ALA A 54 14.29 21.34 0.47
CA ALA A 54 14.64 20.04 1.04
C ALA A 54 15.58 19.19 0.17
N LEU A 55 15.73 19.57 -1.10
CA LEU A 55 16.63 18.95 -2.07
C LEU A 55 18.01 19.61 -2.12
N VAL A 56 18.19 20.76 -1.44
CA VAL A 56 19.51 21.37 -1.28
C VAL A 56 20.31 20.55 -0.25
N GLY A 57 21.06 19.57 -0.74
CA GLY A 57 21.84 18.63 0.05
C GLY A 57 23.26 18.41 -0.49
N ASN A 58 24.04 17.57 0.20
CA ASN A 58 25.39 17.21 -0.21
C ASN A 58 25.36 15.86 -0.95
N ASP A 59 25.38 15.93 -2.28
CA ASP A 59 25.17 14.82 -3.21
C ASP A 59 26.50 14.14 -3.58
N ARG A 60 27.23 13.68 -2.56
CA ARG A 60 28.47 12.94 -2.79
C ARG A 60 28.19 11.64 -3.53
N GLU A 61 29.10 11.27 -4.43
CA GLU A 61 29.05 9.99 -5.17
C GLU A 61 28.86 8.79 -4.24
N GLU A 62 29.47 8.81 -3.07
CA GLU A 62 29.35 7.79 -2.02
C GLU A 62 27.90 7.59 -1.54
N ASN A 63 27.17 8.70 -1.40
CA ASN A 63 25.77 8.71 -0.98
C ASN A 63 24.85 8.26 -2.12
N VAL A 64 25.13 8.72 -3.35
CA VAL A 64 24.39 8.31 -4.54
C VAL A 64 24.54 6.80 -4.78
N PHE A 65 25.74 6.26 -4.55
CA PHE A 65 25.99 4.82 -4.61
C PHE A 65 25.15 4.05 -3.59
N ALA A 66 25.15 4.45 -2.32
CA ALA A 66 24.33 3.81 -1.29
C ALA A 66 22.82 3.92 -1.59
N LEU A 67 22.37 5.05 -2.13
CA LEU A 67 20.99 5.25 -2.57
C LEU A 67 20.63 4.33 -3.73
N THR A 68 21.55 4.14 -4.69
CA THR A 68 21.38 3.22 -5.82
C THR A 68 21.18 1.79 -5.32
N GLN A 69 22.05 1.30 -4.43
CA GLN A 69 21.91 -0.05 -3.84
C GLN A 69 20.59 -0.21 -3.08
N SER A 70 20.17 0.82 -2.34
CA SER A 70 18.90 0.80 -1.60
C SER A 70 17.69 0.75 -2.55
N LEU A 71 17.75 1.49 -3.66
CA LEU A 71 16.71 1.51 -4.69
C LEU A 71 16.59 0.15 -5.40
N GLU A 72 17.71 -0.49 -5.72
CA GLU A 72 17.73 -1.84 -6.31
C GLU A 72 17.08 -2.88 -5.37
N LEU A 73 17.42 -2.85 -4.09
CA LEU A 73 16.81 -3.73 -3.09
C LEU A 73 15.31 -3.44 -2.93
N TYR A 74 14.91 -2.17 -2.92
CA TYR A 74 13.50 -1.79 -2.88
C TYR A 74 12.73 -2.36 -4.07
N ASP A 75 13.26 -2.20 -5.29
CA ASP A 75 12.62 -2.70 -6.52
C ASP A 75 12.52 -4.22 -6.52
N PHE A 76 13.56 -4.91 -6.06
CA PHE A 76 13.55 -6.35 -5.88
C PHE A 76 12.45 -6.80 -4.90
N TYR A 77 12.39 -6.22 -3.70
CA TYR A 77 11.36 -6.58 -2.73
C TYR A 77 9.96 -6.24 -3.22
N LYS A 78 9.79 -5.11 -3.92
CA LYS A 78 8.51 -4.73 -4.50
C LYS A 78 8.03 -5.77 -5.52
N ALA A 79 8.92 -6.24 -6.39
CA ALA A 79 8.59 -7.29 -7.35
C ALA A 79 8.21 -8.62 -6.66
N GLN A 80 8.91 -8.99 -5.59
CA GLN A 80 8.57 -10.19 -4.81
C GLN A 80 7.20 -10.06 -4.12
N ILE A 81 6.86 -8.88 -3.59
CA ILE A 81 5.54 -8.60 -3.02
C ILE A 81 4.47 -8.70 -4.10
N ASP A 82 4.70 -8.11 -5.28
CA ASP A 82 3.73 -8.18 -6.39
C ASP A 82 3.51 -9.61 -6.90
N ALA A 83 4.56 -10.44 -6.92
CA ALA A 83 4.43 -11.86 -7.22
C ALA A 83 3.57 -12.60 -6.18
N CYS A 84 3.72 -12.27 -4.90
CA CYS A 84 2.85 -12.79 -3.84
C CYS A 84 1.40 -12.33 -4.01
N ASP A 85 1.18 -11.05 -4.31
CA ASP A 85 -0.16 -10.48 -4.55
C ASP A 85 -0.87 -11.18 -5.72
N HIS A 86 -0.16 -11.49 -6.81
CA HIS A 86 -0.73 -12.28 -7.92
C HIS A 86 -1.11 -13.71 -7.52
N ARG A 87 -0.28 -14.38 -6.71
CA ARG A 87 -0.63 -15.72 -6.20
C ARG A 87 -1.83 -15.67 -5.27
N LEU A 88 -1.92 -14.63 -4.44
CA LEU A 88 -3.04 -14.39 -3.55
C LEU A 88 -4.32 -14.13 -4.36
N GLU A 89 -4.25 -13.31 -5.41
CA GLU A 89 -5.36 -13.04 -6.32
C GLU A 89 -5.88 -14.33 -6.98
N ALA A 90 -4.99 -15.20 -7.48
CA ALA A 90 -5.38 -16.49 -8.04
C ALA A 90 -6.02 -17.43 -7.00
N ALA A 91 -5.45 -17.51 -5.80
CA ALA A 91 -5.98 -18.34 -4.72
C ALA A 91 -7.37 -17.88 -4.27
N VAL A 92 -7.54 -16.56 -4.11
CA VAL A 92 -8.81 -15.95 -3.72
C VAL A 92 -9.85 -16.10 -4.84
N GLY A 93 -9.47 -15.90 -6.11
CA GLY A 93 -10.36 -16.13 -7.26
C GLY A 93 -10.82 -17.59 -7.40
N ALA A 94 -9.96 -18.57 -7.08
CA ALA A 94 -10.36 -19.98 -7.05
C ALA A 94 -11.40 -20.28 -5.96
N LEU A 95 -11.40 -19.53 -4.86
CA LEU A 95 -12.40 -19.66 -3.80
C LEU A 95 -13.75 -19.04 -4.22
N THR A 96 -13.75 -17.93 -4.95
CA THR A 96 -14.99 -17.28 -5.42
C THR A 96 -15.74 -18.10 -6.46
N VAL A 97 -15.03 -18.85 -7.32
CA VAL A 97 -15.66 -19.74 -8.32
C VAL A 97 -16.45 -20.89 -7.68
N ARG A 98 -16.19 -21.21 -6.41
CA ARG A 98 -16.88 -22.27 -5.66
C ARG A 98 -18.13 -21.80 -4.93
N ALA A 99 -18.37 -20.50 -4.86
CA ALA A 99 -19.57 -19.94 -4.25
C ALA A 99 -20.72 -19.97 -5.27
N ASP A 100 -21.85 -20.56 -4.90
CA ASP A 100 -23.05 -20.60 -5.75
C ASP A 100 -23.53 -19.17 -6.09
N ASP A 101 -24.09 -18.99 -7.29
CA ASP A 101 -24.56 -17.70 -7.85
C ASP A 101 -25.74 -17.05 -7.09
N ASP A 102 -26.16 -17.59 -5.94
CA ASP A 102 -27.33 -17.15 -5.17
C ASP A 102 -26.99 -16.19 -4.01
N VAL A 103 -25.82 -15.55 -4.06
CA VAL A 103 -25.40 -14.57 -3.05
C VAL A 103 -26.10 -13.23 -3.30
N ALA A 104 -26.77 -12.70 -2.28
CA ALA A 104 -27.41 -11.39 -2.30
C ALA A 104 -26.45 -10.28 -2.77
N PRO A 105 -26.92 -9.17 -3.35
CA PRO A 105 -26.05 -8.10 -3.81
C PRO A 105 -25.22 -7.50 -2.66
N LEU A 106 -23.93 -7.23 -2.91
CA LEU A 106 -23.03 -6.67 -1.90
C LEU A 106 -23.61 -5.37 -1.31
N PRO A 107 -23.65 -5.24 0.03
CA PRO A 107 -24.10 -4.01 0.67
C PRO A 107 -23.16 -2.83 0.36
N LYS A 108 -23.60 -1.59 0.63
CA LYS A 108 -22.73 -0.42 0.45
C LYS A 108 -21.50 -0.49 1.34
N ALA A 109 -20.33 -0.17 0.78
CA ALA A 109 -19.08 -0.11 1.53
C ALA A 109 -19.16 0.94 2.64
N ARG A 110 -18.82 0.54 3.88
CA ARG A 110 -18.79 1.45 5.03
C ARG A 110 -17.53 2.33 5.04
N ILE A 111 -16.39 1.79 4.61
CA ILE A 111 -15.12 2.50 4.51
C ILE A 111 -14.89 2.87 3.05
N LYS A 112 -14.71 4.17 2.78
CA LYS A 112 -14.36 4.70 1.45
C LYS A 112 -12.89 5.12 1.47
N GLY A 113 -12.05 4.35 0.79
CA GLY A 113 -10.62 4.66 0.64
C GLY A 113 -9.79 3.41 0.39
N LYS A 114 -8.79 3.52 -0.48
CA LYS A 114 -7.80 2.46 -0.69
C LYS A 114 -6.83 2.47 0.50
N GLN A 115 -6.67 1.34 1.17
CA GLN A 115 -5.68 1.23 2.24
C GLN A 115 -4.27 1.28 1.65
N HIS A 116 -3.31 1.81 2.40
CA HIS A 116 -1.90 1.73 2.04
C HIS A 116 -1.48 0.26 1.94
N ASN A 117 -0.78 -0.12 0.87
CA ASN A 117 -0.46 -1.51 0.54
C ASN A 117 -1.67 -2.46 0.49
N ALA A 118 -2.85 -1.96 0.08
CA ALA A 118 -3.96 -2.85 -0.21
C ALA A 118 -3.61 -3.75 -1.42
N PRO A 119 -3.92 -5.06 -1.34
CA PRO A 119 -3.83 -5.94 -2.50
C PRO A 119 -4.53 -5.35 -3.73
N SER A 120 -4.06 -5.70 -4.93
CA SER A 120 -4.66 -5.26 -6.19
C SER A 120 -6.08 -5.79 -6.41
N ILE A 121 -6.38 -6.98 -5.87
CA ILE A 121 -7.68 -7.66 -5.95
C ILE A 121 -8.77 -6.96 -5.09
N ASP A 122 -10.02 -7.02 -5.55
CA ASP A 122 -11.19 -6.69 -4.71
C ASP A 122 -11.43 -7.79 -3.66
N VAL A 123 -10.61 -7.76 -2.62
CA VAL A 123 -10.66 -8.67 -1.46
C VAL A 123 -12.06 -8.72 -0.85
N ARG A 124 -12.80 -7.60 -0.84
CA ARG A 124 -14.12 -7.54 -0.21
C ARG A 124 -15.15 -8.34 -1.01
N ALA A 125 -15.20 -8.12 -2.32
CA ALA A 125 -16.08 -8.88 -3.21
C ALA A 125 -15.75 -10.38 -3.14
N ALA A 126 -14.46 -10.71 -3.11
CA ALA A 126 -14.06 -12.10 -3.10
C ALA A 126 -14.38 -12.84 -1.79
N LEU A 127 -14.10 -12.23 -0.63
CA LEU A 127 -14.47 -12.81 0.66
C LEU A 127 -15.99 -12.92 0.82
N TYR A 128 -16.74 -11.97 0.26
CA TYR A 128 -18.20 -12.01 0.28
C TYR A 128 -18.75 -13.20 -0.51
N GLY A 129 -18.19 -13.50 -1.68
CA GLY A 129 -18.57 -14.70 -2.44
C GLY A 129 -18.36 -15.97 -1.61
N VAL A 130 -17.20 -16.11 -0.96
CA VAL A 130 -16.87 -17.32 -0.20
C VAL A 130 -17.68 -17.48 1.09
N LEU A 131 -17.91 -16.39 1.82
CA LEU A 131 -18.53 -16.42 3.14
C LEU A 131 -20.03 -16.14 3.14
N GLY A 132 -20.59 -15.60 2.05
CA GLY A 132 -21.96 -15.06 1.99
C GLY A 132 -22.20 -13.82 2.86
N THR A 133 -21.24 -13.43 3.69
CA THR A 133 -21.34 -12.34 4.66
C THR A 133 -20.21 -11.33 4.48
N ASP A 134 -20.57 -10.05 4.42
CA ASP A 134 -19.60 -8.97 4.28
C ASP A 134 -19.03 -8.55 5.64
N LEU A 135 -17.89 -9.15 6.01
CA LEU A 135 -17.19 -8.85 7.25
C LEU A 135 -16.79 -7.36 7.39
N THR A 136 -16.66 -6.63 6.27
CA THR A 136 -16.28 -5.20 6.30
C THR A 136 -17.41 -4.29 6.82
N GLN A 137 -18.61 -4.83 7.03
CA GLN A 137 -19.69 -4.11 7.72
C GLN A 137 -19.43 -3.95 9.22
N ILE A 138 -18.58 -4.80 9.80
CA ILE A 138 -18.14 -4.68 11.19
C ILE A 138 -17.22 -3.47 11.33
N HIS A 139 -17.55 -2.60 12.27
CA HIS A 139 -16.77 -1.39 12.52
C HIS A 139 -15.31 -1.74 12.85
N GLY A 140 -14.36 -1.15 12.10
CA GLY A 140 -12.93 -1.40 12.28
C GLY A 140 -12.37 -2.59 11.48
N LEU A 141 -13.20 -3.35 10.75
CA LEU A 141 -12.72 -4.37 9.81
C LEU A 141 -12.65 -3.83 8.38
N GLY A 142 -11.45 -3.60 7.88
CA GLY A 142 -11.19 -3.35 6.46
C GLY A 142 -10.98 -4.66 5.68
N PRO A 143 -11.01 -4.63 4.34
CA PRO A 143 -10.85 -5.82 3.50
C PRO A 143 -9.54 -6.60 3.80
N SER A 144 -8.41 -5.91 3.98
CA SER A 144 -7.13 -6.57 4.28
C SER A 144 -7.13 -7.27 5.65
N LEU A 145 -7.83 -6.70 6.64
CA LEU A 145 -7.97 -7.33 7.95
C LEU A 145 -8.93 -8.53 7.87
N ALA A 146 -10.04 -8.41 7.14
CA ALA A 146 -10.95 -9.51 6.87
C ALA A 146 -10.25 -10.69 6.19
N LEU A 147 -9.34 -10.43 5.25
CA LEU A 147 -8.56 -11.48 4.59
C LEU A 147 -7.62 -12.20 5.55
N LYS A 148 -6.89 -11.46 6.41
CA LYS A 148 -6.02 -12.05 7.43
C LYS A 148 -6.79 -12.94 8.41
N LEU A 149 -8.00 -12.53 8.78
CA LEU A 149 -8.90 -13.32 9.63
C LEU A 149 -9.25 -14.66 8.98
N VAL A 150 -9.67 -14.64 7.72
CA VAL A 150 -10.06 -15.85 6.98
C VAL A 150 -8.86 -16.74 6.69
N ALA A 151 -7.69 -16.16 6.47
CA ALA A 151 -6.43 -16.88 6.33
C ALA A 151 -5.96 -17.54 7.66
N GLY A 152 -6.65 -17.29 8.77
CA GLY A 152 -6.37 -17.93 10.05
C GLY A 152 -5.21 -17.31 10.83
N GLU A 153 -4.82 -16.07 10.54
CA GLU A 153 -3.83 -15.32 11.33
C GLU A 153 -4.52 -14.58 12.49
N PRO A 154 -4.50 -15.08 13.75
CA PRO A 154 -5.30 -14.52 14.84
C PRO A 154 -4.66 -13.30 15.52
N THR A 155 -3.45 -12.90 15.11
CA THR A 155 -2.59 -11.98 15.85
C THR A 155 -2.98 -10.50 15.74
N ALA A 156 -3.96 -10.15 14.89
CA ALA A 156 -4.32 -8.76 14.61
C ALA A 156 -5.70 -8.32 15.16
N ILE A 157 -6.35 -9.12 16.01
CA ILE A 157 -7.75 -8.91 16.40
C ILE A 157 -7.83 -8.32 17.81
N ASN A 158 -8.51 -7.18 17.94
CA ASN A 158 -8.96 -6.72 19.25
C ASN A 158 -10.00 -7.72 19.81
N PRO A 159 -9.87 -8.21 21.05
CA PRO A 159 -10.80 -9.17 21.67
C PRO A 159 -12.29 -8.84 21.51
N GLY A 160 -12.66 -7.56 21.51
CA GLY A 160 -14.06 -7.12 21.35
C GLY A 160 -14.68 -7.42 19.96
N ASN A 161 -13.85 -7.65 18.94
CA ASN A 161 -14.33 -8.00 17.60
C ASN A 161 -14.56 -9.51 17.43
N TRP A 162 -13.96 -10.37 18.27
CA TRP A 162 -14.05 -11.83 18.13
C TRP A 162 -15.49 -12.35 18.29
N ALA A 163 -16.19 -11.90 19.34
CA ALA A 163 -17.58 -12.28 19.57
C ALA A 163 -18.54 -11.86 18.43
N ARG A 164 -18.22 -10.75 17.75
CA ARG A 164 -19.02 -10.24 16.62
C ARG A 164 -18.75 -11.01 15.33
N ILE A 165 -17.52 -11.51 15.15
CA ILE A 165 -17.15 -12.36 14.02
C ILE A 165 -17.83 -13.73 14.16
N CYS A 166 -17.73 -14.38 15.32
CA CYS A 166 -18.41 -15.67 15.54
C CYS A 166 -19.93 -15.55 15.29
N GLY A 167 -20.59 -14.52 15.83
CA GLY A 167 -22.03 -14.30 15.61
C GLY A 167 -22.44 -13.81 14.21
N ALA A 168 -21.48 -13.53 13.32
CA ALA A 168 -21.71 -13.20 11.91
C ALA A 168 -21.45 -14.38 10.97
N VAL A 169 -20.61 -15.34 11.38
CA VAL A 169 -20.31 -16.57 10.62
C VAL A 169 -21.30 -17.71 10.94
N ASP A 170 -21.88 -17.72 12.15
CA ASP A 170 -22.87 -18.73 12.59
C ASP A 170 -24.33 -18.44 12.13
N ARG A 171 -24.54 -17.57 11.13
CA ARG A 171 -25.87 -17.19 10.60
C ARG A 171 -25.95 -17.44 9.11
#